data_AF-A0A382UU28-F1
#
_entry.id   AF-A0A382UU28-F1
#
_cell.length_a   1.000
_cell.length_b   1.000
_cell.length_c   1.000
_cell.angle_alpha   90.00
_cell.angle_beta   90.00
_cell.angle_gamma   90.00
#
_symmetry.space_group_name_H-M   'P 1'
#
loop_
_entity.id
_entity.type
_entity.pdbx_description
1 polymer ?
#
loop_
_entity_poly.entity_id
_entity_poly.type
_entity_poly.pdbx_seq_one_letter_code
_entity_poly.pdbx_strand_id
1 'polypeptide(L)'
;MKSYGFLFIVRGNDNVTEETNYYTDSTCTTKGYTKKNVYDNVTVGNAYGSKYGTDYSNYQVKLEYKQIKLLVTTTVSETWVEGIYGGSVDFVVDTEKILTVSASSQQKYNLWNVSATTFEMGNNGAQSFPTELNGVEYTKQ
;
A
#
# COMPACT_ATOMS: atom_id res chain seq x y z
N MET A 1 -1.06 -16.12 -16.51
CA MET A 1 -1.99 -15.29 -15.70
C MET A 1 -1.17 -14.78 -14.53
N LYS A 2 -1.27 -13.47 -14.23
CA LYS A 2 -0.50 -12.82 -13.17
C LYS A 2 -1.37 -12.74 -11.92
N SER A 3 -0.83 -13.08 -10.76
CA SER A 3 -1.54 -13.04 -9.47
C SER A 3 -0.92 -12.04 -8.51
N TYR A 4 -1.74 -11.50 -7.60
CA TYR A 4 -1.34 -10.51 -6.62
C TYR A 4 -1.78 -10.93 -5.22
N GLY A 5 -0.90 -10.70 -4.23
CA GLY A 5 -1.23 -10.78 -2.81
C GLY A 5 -0.97 -9.43 -2.15
N PHE A 6 -1.91 -8.99 -1.32
CA PHE A 6 -1.86 -7.69 -0.66
C PHE A 6 -1.77 -7.88 0.86
N LEU A 7 -0.90 -7.11 1.51
CA LEU A 7 -0.83 -7.04 2.96
C LEU A 7 -0.89 -5.59 3.41
N PHE A 8 -1.55 -5.37 4.53
CA PHE A 8 -1.50 -4.12 5.27
C PHE A 8 -0.89 -4.41 6.65
N ILE A 9 0.27 -3.83 6.91
CA ILE A 9 1.08 -4.17 8.08
C ILE A 9 1.17 -2.94 8.98
N VAL A 10 0.63 -3.06 10.19
CA VAL A 10 0.83 -2.08 11.27
C VAL A 10 2.19 -2.37 11.90
N ARG A 11 3.14 -1.44 11.76
CA ARG A 11 4.53 -1.60 12.23
C ARG A 11 4.79 -0.92 13.57
N GLY A 12 3.93 0.03 13.95
CA GLY A 12 4.05 0.84 15.14
C GLY A 12 2.76 1.63 15.37
N ASN A 13 2.78 2.57 16.31
CA ASN A 13 1.60 3.36 16.66
C ASN A 13 1.10 4.24 15.50
N ASP A 14 2.01 4.78 14.70
CA ASP A 14 1.76 5.69 13.60
C ASP A 14 2.54 5.32 12.33
N ASN A 15 2.93 4.03 12.21
CA ASN A 15 3.68 3.50 11.08
C ASN A 15 2.94 2.32 10.45
N VAL A 16 2.70 2.39 9.14
CA VAL A 16 2.09 1.29 8.37
C VAL A 16 2.88 0.97 7.11
N THR A 17 2.64 -0.19 6.53
CA THR A 17 3.18 -0.57 5.22
C THR A 17 2.13 -1.32 4.43
N GLU A 18 1.90 -0.87 3.21
CA GLU A 18 1.12 -1.61 2.22
C GLU A 18 2.09 -2.44 1.38
N GLU A 19 1.95 -3.76 1.39
CA GLU A 19 2.75 -4.65 0.55
C GLU A 19 1.92 -5.20 -0.60
N THR A 20 2.47 -5.12 -1.81
CA THR A 20 1.97 -5.81 -2.99
C THR A 20 2.99 -6.87 -3.40
N ASN A 21 2.60 -8.14 -3.30
CA ASN A 21 3.37 -9.28 -3.77
C ASN A 21 2.84 -9.70 -5.13
N TYR A 22 3.71 -9.69 -6.13
CA TYR A 22 3.40 -10.14 -7.47
C TYR A 22 3.90 -11.57 -7.68
N TYR A 23 3.08 -12.39 -8.32
CA TYR A 23 3.40 -13.78 -8.65
C TYR A 23 3.33 -14.00 -10.16
N THR A 24 4.30 -14.74 -10.69
CA THR A 24 4.39 -15.03 -12.13
C THR A 24 3.45 -16.15 -12.57
N ASP A 25 2.97 -16.96 -11.63
CA ASP A 25 1.97 -18.00 -11.81
C ASP A 25 0.64 -17.68 -11.11
N SER A 26 -0.44 -18.33 -11.56
CA SER A 26 -1.78 -18.15 -11.00
C SER A 26 -1.97 -18.77 -9.61
N THR A 27 -1.10 -19.70 -9.22
CA THR A 27 -1.16 -20.43 -7.95
C THR A 27 -0.36 -19.77 -6.82
N CYS A 28 0.17 -18.56 -7.05
CA CYS A 28 0.94 -17.78 -6.08
C CYS A 28 2.17 -18.52 -5.50
N THR A 29 2.85 -19.34 -6.30
CA THR A 29 4.00 -20.15 -5.84
C THR A 29 5.34 -19.51 -6.12
N THR A 30 5.46 -18.80 -7.24
CA THR A 30 6.66 -18.13 -7.71
C THR A 30 6.47 -16.63 -7.55
N LYS A 31 6.94 -16.11 -6.42
CA LYS A 31 6.98 -14.66 -6.19
C LYS A 31 7.96 -14.05 -7.19
N GLY A 32 7.52 -13.02 -7.91
CA GLY A 32 8.32 -12.30 -8.90
C GLY A 32 8.92 -11.00 -8.38
N TYR A 33 8.11 -10.18 -7.71
CA TYR A 33 8.61 -9.01 -6.97
C TYR A 33 7.66 -8.60 -5.84
N THR A 34 8.18 -7.84 -4.89
CA THR A 34 7.44 -7.20 -3.80
C THR A 34 7.61 -5.70 -3.88
N LYS A 35 6.51 -4.96 -3.76
CA LYS A 35 6.49 -3.51 -3.57
C LYS A 35 5.94 -3.20 -2.18
N LYS A 36 6.64 -2.38 -1.41
CA LYS A 36 6.20 -1.90 -0.10
C LYS A 36 6.07 -0.39 -0.15
N ASN A 37 4.86 0.12 0.04
CA ASN A 37 4.65 1.54 0.29
C ASN A 37 4.78 1.78 1.80
N VAL A 38 5.79 2.54 2.20
CA VAL A 38 6.11 2.79 3.60
C VAL A 38 5.51 4.13 4.02
N TYR A 39 4.62 4.10 5.01
CA TYR A 39 3.97 5.27 5.55
C TYR A 39 4.31 5.46 7.02
N ASP A 40 4.56 6.71 7.39
CA ASP A 40 4.77 7.18 8.76
C ASP A 40 3.80 8.34 9.06
N ASN A 41 3.79 8.82 10.31
CA ASN A 41 2.95 9.93 10.80
C ASN A 41 1.45 9.70 10.50
N VAL A 42 0.99 8.45 10.60
CA VAL A 42 -0.42 8.12 10.40
C VAL A 42 -1.28 8.83 11.46
N THR A 43 -2.18 9.69 11.00
CA THR A 43 -3.09 10.45 11.87
C THR A 43 -4.54 10.19 11.49
N VAL A 44 -5.32 9.70 12.45
CA VAL A 44 -6.76 9.48 12.30
C VAL A 44 -7.49 10.78 12.66
N GLY A 45 -8.33 11.25 11.74
CA GLY A 45 -9.13 12.46 11.88
C GLY A 45 -10.61 12.15 12.10
N ASN A 46 -11.46 12.96 11.49
CA ASN A 46 -12.90 12.93 11.71
C ASN A 46 -13.54 11.66 11.11
N ALA A 47 -14.62 11.22 11.75
CA ALA A 47 -15.54 10.25 11.16
C ALA A 47 -16.22 10.86 9.91
N TYR A 48 -16.51 10.02 8.92
CA TYR A 48 -17.04 10.40 7.62
C TYR A 48 -18.13 9.42 7.17
N GLY A 49 -19.23 9.93 6.63
CA GLY A 49 -20.24 9.12 5.92
C GLY A 49 -21.19 8.28 6.77
N SER A 50 -21.25 8.41 8.10
CA SER A 50 -22.22 7.68 8.92
C SER A 50 -23.65 8.16 8.66
N LYS A 51 -24.38 7.45 7.80
CA LYS A 51 -25.79 7.69 7.50
C LYS A 51 -26.59 6.48 7.99
N TYR A 52 -27.14 6.58 9.20
CA TYR A 52 -28.01 5.59 9.85
C TYR A 52 -27.33 4.35 10.44
N GLY A 53 -27.38 4.24 11.78
CA GLY A 53 -27.19 2.98 12.49
C GLY A 53 -25.73 2.52 12.59
N THR A 54 -25.29 2.35 13.83
CA THR A 54 -24.15 1.52 14.28
C THR A 54 -23.79 0.42 13.25
N ASP A 55 -22.67 0.49 12.52
CA ASP A 55 -21.44 -0.18 12.98
C ASP A 55 -20.18 0.11 12.14
N TYR A 56 -20.14 1.16 11.32
CA TYR A 56 -18.97 1.40 10.46
C TYR A 56 -18.64 2.89 10.36
N SER A 57 -17.75 3.35 11.25
CA SER A 57 -17.23 4.72 11.20
C SER A 57 -16.08 4.74 10.22
N ASN A 58 -16.29 5.22 9.00
CA ASN A 58 -15.17 5.54 8.13
C ASN A 58 -14.43 6.73 8.74
N TYR A 59 -13.11 6.73 8.72
CA TYR A 59 -12.29 7.80 9.26
C TYR A 59 -11.44 8.43 8.17
N GLN A 60 -11.39 9.75 8.16
CA GLN A 60 -10.43 10.49 7.35
C GLN A 60 -9.04 10.30 7.95
N VAL A 61 -8.09 9.78 7.17
CA VAL A 61 -6.73 9.47 7.63
C VAL A 61 -5.71 10.26 6.81
N LYS A 62 -4.73 10.84 7.50
CA LYS A 62 -3.56 11.47 6.88
C LYS A 62 -2.34 10.57 7.09
N LEU A 63 -1.51 10.47 6.06
CA LEU A 63 -0.33 9.60 6.05
C LEU A 63 0.83 10.34 5.39
N GLU A 64 2.07 10.09 5.81
CA GLU A 64 3.26 10.52 5.09
C GLU A 64 3.91 9.35 4.37
N TYR A 65 3.82 9.36 3.04
CA TYR A 65 4.47 8.39 2.18
C TYR A 65 5.97 8.67 2.10
N LYS A 66 6.78 7.84 2.76
CA LYS A 66 8.23 8.07 2.89
C LYS A 66 9.05 7.39 1.82
N GLN A 67 8.77 6.11 1.60
CA GLN A 67 9.62 5.26 0.79
C GLN A 67 8.81 4.25 0.00
N ILE A 68 9.35 3.89 -1.15
CA ILE A 68 8.99 2.69 -1.89
C ILE A 68 10.13 1.70 -1.69
N LYS A 69 9.84 0.51 -1.19
CA LYS A 69 10.81 -0.59 -1.16
C LYS A 69 10.43 -1.61 -2.21
N LEU A 70 11.38 -2.00 -3.04
CA LEU A 70 11.18 -2.90 -4.15
C LEU A 70 12.18 -4.04 -4.05
N LEU A 71 11.68 -5.27 -4.07
CA LEU A 71 12.50 -6.48 -4.08
C LEU A 71 12.06 -7.32 -5.27
N VAL A 72 12.95 -7.52 -6.24
CA VAL A 72 12.75 -8.46 -7.35
C VAL A 72 13.37 -9.80 -6.99
N THR A 73 12.70 -10.91 -7.30
CA THR A 73 13.14 -12.27 -6.91
C THR A 73 13.37 -13.17 -8.13
N THR A 74 13.21 -12.64 -9.34
CA THR A 74 13.46 -13.35 -10.59
C THR A 74 14.01 -12.39 -11.64
N THR A 75 14.86 -12.88 -12.55
CA THR A 75 15.40 -12.10 -13.68
C THR A 75 14.31 -11.60 -14.61
N VAL A 76 13.23 -12.37 -14.80
CA VAL A 76 12.07 -11.94 -15.60
C VAL A 76 11.37 -10.74 -14.95
N SER A 77 11.24 -10.72 -13.62
CA SER A 77 10.59 -9.61 -12.92
C SER A 77 11.50 -8.40 -12.79
N GLU A 78 12.81 -8.59 -12.71
CA GLU A 78 13.83 -7.53 -12.80
C GLU A 78 13.62 -6.70 -14.07
N THR A 79 13.67 -7.32 -15.25
CA THR A 79 13.45 -6.61 -16.53
C THR A 79 12.09 -5.91 -16.59
N TRP A 80 11.04 -6.52 -16.03
CA TRP A 80 9.71 -5.92 -16.01
C TRP A 80 9.61 -4.72 -15.06
N VAL A 81 10.19 -4.81 -13.86
CA VAL A 81 10.23 -3.71 -12.88
C VAL A 81 11.11 -2.57 -13.41
N GLU A 82 12.22 -2.88 -14.08
CA GLU A 82 13.04 -1.91 -14.81
C GLU A 82 12.26 -1.24 -15.95
N GLY A 83 11.34 -1.93 -16.64
CA GLY A 83 10.47 -1.26 -17.61
C GLY A 83 9.55 -0.20 -17.00
N ILE A 84 9.23 -0.30 -15.71
CA ILE A 84 8.30 0.61 -15.00
C ILE A 84 9.05 1.71 -14.25
N TYR A 85 10.17 1.35 -13.62
CA TYR A 85 10.95 2.21 -12.73
C TYR A 85 12.36 2.53 -13.26
N GLY A 86 12.82 1.80 -14.28
CA GLY A 86 14.14 1.89 -14.89
C GLY A 86 14.24 3.09 -15.82
N GLY A 87 14.59 4.20 -15.22
CA GLY A 87 15.34 5.29 -15.85
C GLY A 87 16.50 5.78 -14.98
N SER A 88 16.53 5.39 -13.69
CA SER A 88 17.55 5.81 -12.72
C SER A 88 17.87 4.74 -11.67
N VAL A 89 17.31 3.54 -11.78
CA VAL A 89 17.41 2.48 -10.77
C VAL A 89 17.70 1.16 -11.47
N ASP A 90 18.90 0.64 -11.20
CA ASP A 90 19.31 -0.71 -11.54
C ASP A 90 18.83 -1.66 -10.43
N PHE A 91 18.02 -2.65 -10.80
CA PHE A 91 17.54 -3.66 -9.86
C PHE A 91 18.49 -4.85 -9.89
N VAL A 92 18.63 -5.52 -8.75
CA VAL A 92 19.42 -6.75 -8.66
C VAL A 92 18.53 -7.77 -7.98
N VAL A 93 18.44 -8.97 -8.55
CA VAL A 93 17.68 -10.08 -7.97
C VAL A 93 18.07 -10.28 -6.49
N ASP A 94 17.05 -10.46 -5.66
CA ASP A 94 17.13 -10.65 -4.21
C ASP A 94 17.76 -9.49 -3.42
N THR A 95 17.87 -8.31 -4.02
CA THR A 95 18.34 -7.09 -3.35
C THR A 95 17.20 -6.06 -3.23
N GLU A 96 16.85 -5.68 -1.99
CA GLU A 96 15.83 -4.64 -1.75
C GLU A 96 16.39 -3.25 -2.12
N LYS A 97 15.69 -2.57 -3.03
CA LYS A 97 15.97 -1.18 -3.42
C LYS A 97 15.00 -0.25 -2.71
N ILE A 98 15.53 0.86 -2.19
CA ILE A 98 14.75 1.88 -1.49
C ILE A 98 14.72 3.14 -2.34
N LEU A 99 13.52 3.59 -2.68
CA LEU A 99 13.27 4.84 -3.40
C LEU A 99 12.63 5.83 -2.44
N THR A 100 13.22 7.01 -2.30
CA THR A 100 12.67 8.08 -1.46
C THR A 100 11.58 8.84 -2.21
N VAL A 101 10.52 9.19 -1.48
CA VAL A 101 9.42 9.99 -2.02
C VAL A 101 9.75 11.47 -1.83
N SER A 102 9.61 12.27 -2.90
CA SER A 102 9.85 13.72 -2.86
C SER A 102 8.95 14.38 -1.81
N ALA A 103 9.45 15.39 -1.10
CA ALA A 103 8.69 16.11 -0.07
C ALA A 103 7.31 16.59 -0.55
N SER A 104 7.22 17.05 -1.81
CA SER A 104 5.97 17.48 -2.45
C SER A 104 4.93 16.37 -2.66
N SER A 105 5.33 15.11 -2.59
CA SER A 105 4.48 13.94 -2.86
C SER A 105 4.22 13.08 -1.63
N GLN A 106 4.77 13.45 -0.45
CA GLN A 106 4.70 12.61 0.76
C GLN A 106 3.30 12.62 1.38
N GLN A 107 2.66 13.78 1.50
CA GLN A 107 1.34 13.84 2.14
C GLN A 107 0.32 13.05 1.31
N LYS A 108 -0.35 12.10 1.96
CA LYS A 108 -1.52 11.39 1.44
C LYS A 108 -2.72 11.57 2.36
N TYR A 109 -3.89 11.48 1.74
CA TYR A 109 -5.19 11.53 2.37
C TYR A 109 -5.92 10.23 2.03
N ASN A 110 -6.53 9.59 3.01
CA ASN A 110 -7.22 8.32 2.82
C ASN A 110 -8.52 8.30 3.66
N LEU A 111 -9.38 7.35 3.38
CA LEU A 111 -10.57 7.02 4.14
C LEU A 111 -10.41 5.57 4.60
N TRP A 112 -10.42 5.33 5.90
CA TRP A 112 -10.23 4.00 6.46
C TRP A 112 -11.50 3.53 7.16
N ASN A 113 -11.83 2.26 6.99
CA ASN A 113 -12.82 1.56 7.77
C ASN A 113 -12.15 0.38 8.46
N VAL A 114 -12.31 0.32 9.79
CA VAL A 114 -11.69 -0.70 10.61
C VAL A 114 -12.79 -1.34 11.44
N SER A 115 -12.90 -2.66 11.33
CA SER A 115 -13.73 -3.48 12.22
C SER A 115 -12.84 -4.38 13.08
N ALA A 116 -13.46 -5.27 13.87
CA ALA A 116 -12.71 -6.24 14.66
C ALA A 116 -11.87 -7.21 13.79
N THR A 117 -12.31 -7.48 12.56
CA THR A 117 -11.74 -8.52 11.69
C THR A 117 -11.39 -8.04 10.29
N THR A 118 -11.92 -6.90 9.85
CA THR A 118 -11.70 -6.36 8.50
C THR A 118 -11.11 -4.96 8.53
N PHE A 119 -10.35 -4.64 7.49
CA PHE A 119 -9.86 -3.31 7.22
C PHE A 119 -10.08 -3.00 5.74
N GLU A 120 -10.71 -1.86 5.47
CA GLU A 120 -10.88 -1.34 4.11
C GLU A 120 -10.34 0.08 4.04
N MET A 121 -9.90 0.47 2.85
CA MET A 121 -9.42 1.81 2.61
C MET A 121 -9.87 2.35 1.26
N GLY A 122 -9.89 3.67 1.13
CA GLY A 122 -10.00 4.33 -0.16
C GLY A 122 -8.67 4.38 -0.90
N ASN A 123 -8.72 4.90 -2.12
CA ASN A 123 -7.52 5.25 -2.87
C ASN A 123 -6.86 6.52 -2.30
N ASN A 124 -5.54 6.48 -2.14
CA ASN A 124 -4.75 7.59 -1.61
C ASN A 124 -4.93 8.87 -2.45
N GLY A 125 -5.55 9.89 -1.88
CA GLY A 125 -5.69 11.23 -2.44
C GLY A 125 -4.43 12.09 -2.22
N ALA A 126 -4.12 12.95 -3.19
CA ALA A 126 -2.97 13.86 -3.11
C ALA A 126 -3.28 15.17 -2.37
N GLN A 127 -4.54 15.65 -2.44
CA GLN A 127 -4.94 16.95 -1.88
C GLN A 127 -6.25 16.91 -1.08
N SER A 128 -7.01 15.81 -1.15
CA SER A 128 -8.31 15.67 -0.51
C SER A 128 -8.54 14.24 -0.06
N PHE A 129 -9.39 14.08 0.96
CA PHE A 129 -9.83 12.76 1.40
C PHE A 129 -10.74 12.12 0.34
N PRO A 130 -10.56 10.81 0.05
CA PRO A 130 -11.53 10.08 -0.76
C PRO A 130 -12.86 9.97 -0.01
N THR A 131 -13.93 9.79 -0.77
CA THR A 131 -15.31 9.67 -0.25
C THR A 131 -15.82 8.24 -0.27
N GLU A 132 -15.05 7.30 -0.80
CA GLU A 132 -15.40 5.90 -1.03
C GLU A 132 -14.29 4.96 -0.57
N LEU A 133 -14.68 3.77 -0.11
CA LEU A 133 -13.79 2.64 0.17
C LEU A 133 -13.72 1.78 -1.10
N ASN A 134 -12.72 2.03 -1.94
CA ASN A 134 -12.54 1.35 -3.23
C ASN A 134 -11.15 0.71 -3.38
N GLY A 135 -10.41 0.65 -2.28
CA GLY A 135 -9.14 -0.07 -2.17
C GLY A 135 -9.35 -1.56 -1.89
N VAL A 136 -8.27 -2.20 -1.47
CA VAL A 136 -8.29 -3.62 -1.08
C VAL A 136 -8.95 -3.76 0.29
N GLU A 137 -9.82 -4.77 0.42
CA GLU A 137 -10.31 -5.24 1.72
C GLU A 137 -9.34 -6.28 2.29
N TYR A 138 -9.00 -6.13 3.57
CA TYR A 138 -8.08 -6.99 4.29
C TYR A 138 -8.81 -7.70 5.42
N THR A 139 -8.49 -8.98 5.61
CA THR A 139 -8.91 -9.74 6.79
C THR A 139 -7.73 -9.89 7.73
N LYS A 140 -7.94 -9.62 9.02
CA LYS A 140 -6.93 -9.83 10.06
C LYS A 140 -6.50 -11.30 10.10
N GLN A 141 -5.19 -11.54 10.14
CA GLN A 141 -4.58 -12.87 10.35
C GLN A 141 -4.30 -13.15 11.82
#